data_AF-A0A3C1KZ94-F1
#
_entry.id   AF-A0A3C1KZ94-F1
#
_cell.length_a   1.000
_cell.length_b   1.000
_cell.length_c   1.000
_cell.angle_alpha   90.00
_cell.angle_beta   90.00
_cell.angle_gamma   90.00
#
_symmetry.space_group_name_H-M   'P 1'
#
loop_
_entity.id
_entity.type
_entity.pdbx_description
1 polymer ?
#
loop_
_entity_poly.entity_id
_entity_poly.type
_entity_poly.pdbx_seq_one_letter_code
_entity_poly.pdbx_strand_id
1 'polypeptide(L)'
;MQSELAQVQRDLEQRESKIQTLEIELESLGRRFEDLREADQLITDLRAENERLGPFEKQVSEASAEIERLTQSNEQLSQEASQGGADQQTVDTLTEQVAQLKEDVEHTSEKYEEARAGRRNAEQLADLLKGQVEQLNKAQAGHEAALSAAQQSGGTADDQVSELEATIAELTEERDALQAQLAEVPAPAADDAQVQNLQDRVKELEASVDEANKSRDEALAAASTESSDSSEQGSPELQTRVDELEGQLKDAVVDADEFNKLKAAMEQLETDKDDLEHAASANMKRIKKLLSDLDEARKEAVSAKAEGARKQDDSEAEARVVALEAEIKSLQAEVASLETRLSSVSAGADSAGDAKLTEISALVGELNGTISSFRNDFMQVVDAVEQVKSDDADERQEGMELLQEALDTCSGRSADMKGLVRDLRDRL
;
A
#
# COMPACT_ATOMS: atom_id res chain seq x y z
N MET A 1 18.56 51.91 21.19
CA MET A 1 18.67 52.01 19.72
C MET A 1 19.41 50.86 19.04
N GLN A 2 20.73 50.64 19.19
CA GLN A 2 21.38 49.51 18.50
C GLN A 2 20.96 48.13 19.04
N SER A 3 20.71 48.00 20.35
CA SER A 3 20.20 46.77 20.98
C SER A 3 18.78 46.43 20.52
N GLU A 4 17.87 47.41 20.55
CA GLU A 4 16.48 47.24 20.10
C GLU A 4 16.39 46.88 18.62
N LEU A 5 17.25 47.44 17.77
CA LEU A 5 17.28 47.10 16.34
C LEU A 5 17.70 45.64 16.11
N ALA A 6 18.66 45.15 16.90
CA ALA A 6 19.12 43.76 16.83
C ALA A 6 18.11 42.76 17.43
N GLN A 7 17.30 43.21 18.39
CA GLN A 7 16.19 42.43 18.94
C GLN A 7 15.09 42.26 17.89
N VAL A 8 14.66 43.38 17.27
CA VAL A 8 13.64 43.38 16.22
C VAL A 8 14.08 42.55 15.01
N GLN A 9 15.38 42.57 14.65
CA GLN A 9 15.89 41.73 13.56
C GLN A 9 15.79 40.23 13.87
N ARG A 10 16.10 39.81 15.10
CA ARG A 10 15.96 38.41 15.52
C ARG A 10 14.51 37.96 15.52
N ASP A 11 13.60 38.79 16.04
CA ASP A 11 12.18 38.48 16.05
C ASP A 11 11.62 38.35 14.62
N LEU A 12 12.15 39.14 13.67
CA LEU A 12 11.73 39.12 12.28
C LEU A 12 12.25 37.87 11.56
N GLU A 13 13.49 37.46 11.77
CA GLU A 13 14.04 36.19 11.27
C GLU A 13 13.28 34.98 11.84
N GLN A 14 12.93 35.03 13.13
CA GLN A 14 12.19 33.95 13.79
C GLN A 14 10.75 33.84 13.27
N ARG A 15 10.11 34.98 12.97
CA ARG A 15 8.79 35.00 12.32
C ARG A 15 8.86 34.52 10.87
N GLU A 16 9.90 34.88 10.12
CA GLU A 16 10.10 34.37 8.75
C GLU A 16 10.31 32.86 8.73
N SER A 17 11.09 32.31 9.65
CA SER A 17 11.24 30.86 9.85
C SER A 17 9.90 30.19 10.12
N LYS A 18 9.09 30.76 11.02
CA LYS A 18 7.78 30.19 11.39
C LYS A 18 6.77 30.25 10.25
N ILE A 19 6.82 31.30 9.42
CA ILE A 19 6.01 31.42 8.20
C ILE A 19 6.41 30.32 7.20
N GLN A 20 7.70 30.10 6.98
CA GLN A 20 8.17 29.03 6.07
C GLN A 20 7.72 27.64 6.52
N THR A 21 7.76 27.36 7.83
CA THR A 21 7.25 26.09 8.37
C THR A 21 5.75 25.93 8.11
N LEU A 22 4.96 26.98 8.38
CA LEU A 22 3.51 26.97 8.16
C LEU A 22 3.14 26.85 6.66
N GLU A 23 3.95 27.40 5.76
CA GLU A 23 3.77 27.25 4.31
C GLU A 23 3.98 25.79 3.88
N ILE A 24 5.01 25.12 4.40
CA ILE A 24 5.26 23.70 4.13
C ILE A 24 4.13 22.83 4.69
N GLU A 25 3.65 23.13 5.90
CA GLU A 25 2.52 22.43 6.50
C GLU A 25 1.23 22.61 5.68
N LEU A 26 0.94 23.82 5.22
CA LEU A 26 -0.21 24.10 4.34
C LEU A 26 -0.11 23.38 3.00
N GLU A 27 1.08 23.32 2.40
CA GLU A 27 1.34 22.56 1.17
C GLU A 27 1.09 21.05 1.40
N SER A 28 1.55 20.51 2.53
CA SER A 28 1.33 19.11 2.90
C SER A 28 -0.16 18.80 3.15
N LEU A 29 -0.88 19.73 3.78
CA LEU A 29 -2.31 19.60 4.03
C LEU A 29 -3.11 19.69 2.74
N GLY A 30 -2.69 20.55 1.81
CA GLY A 30 -3.25 20.65 0.46
C GLY A 30 -3.15 19.33 -0.31
N ARG A 31 -1.98 18.67 -0.27
CA ARG A 31 -1.81 17.34 -0.90
C ARG A 31 -2.72 16.29 -0.27
N ARG A 32 -2.83 16.26 1.05
CA ARG A 32 -3.74 15.34 1.76
C ARG A 32 -5.21 15.55 1.40
N PHE A 33 -5.64 16.79 1.17
CA PHE A 33 -6.99 17.07 0.69
C PHE A 33 -7.23 16.55 -0.73
N GLU A 34 -6.22 16.59 -1.58
CA GLU A 34 -6.29 16.01 -2.93
C GLU A 34 -6.39 14.48 -2.88
N ASP A 35 -5.58 13.82 -2.04
CA ASP A 35 -5.65 12.37 -1.83
C ASP A 35 -7.03 11.91 -1.31
N LEU A 36 -7.60 12.66 -0.36
CA LEU A 36 -8.96 12.43 0.14
C LEU A 36 -10.02 12.59 -0.95
N ARG A 37 -9.83 13.56 -1.84
CA ARG A 37 -10.73 13.80 -2.97
C ARG A 37 -10.66 12.67 -4.00
N GLU A 38 -9.47 12.14 -4.27
CA GLU A 38 -9.29 10.98 -5.12
C GLU A 38 -9.91 9.71 -4.51
N ALA A 39 -9.79 9.51 -3.19
CA ALA A 39 -10.43 8.41 -2.48
C ALA A 39 -11.97 8.49 -2.54
N ASP A 40 -12.56 9.68 -2.38
CA ASP A 40 -14.01 9.88 -2.51
C ASP A 40 -14.50 9.60 -3.94
N GLN A 41 -13.69 9.94 -4.94
CA GLN A 41 -13.97 9.62 -6.34
C GLN A 41 -13.96 8.09 -6.55
N LEU A 42 -12.96 7.40 -6.00
CA LEU A 42 -12.84 5.93 -6.07
C LEU A 42 -14.02 5.22 -5.40
N ILE A 43 -14.47 5.71 -4.24
CA ILE A 43 -15.66 5.18 -3.54
C ILE A 43 -16.92 5.34 -4.40
N THR A 44 -17.02 6.47 -5.11
CA THR A 44 -18.16 6.75 -6.01
C THR A 44 -18.15 5.79 -7.21
N ASP A 45 -16.98 5.56 -7.80
CA ASP A 45 -16.83 4.65 -8.93
C ASP A 45 -17.11 3.19 -8.51
N LEU A 46 -16.63 2.76 -7.33
CA LEU A 46 -16.92 1.43 -6.76
C LEU A 46 -18.41 1.22 -6.44
N ARG A 47 -19.15 2.27 -6.06
CA ARG A 47 -20.61 2.18 -5.91
C ARG A 47 -21.30 2.00 -7.25
N ALA A 48 -20.89 2.77 -8.26
CA ALA A 48 -21.45 2.66 -9.60
C ALA A 48 -21.19 1.27 -10.19
N GLU A 49 -20.02 0.69 -9.94
CA GLU A 49 -19.68 -0.66 -10.37
C GLU A 49 -20.50 -1.73 -9.64
N ASN A 50 -20.71 -1.59 -8.33
CA ASN A 50 -21.63 -2.46 -7.58
C ASN A 50 -23.07 -2.42 -8.12
N GLU A 51 -23.57 -1.23 -8.48
CA GLU A 51 -24.90 -1.11 -9.11
C GLU A 51 -24.95 -1.79 -10.49
N ARG A 52 -23.85 -1.76 -11.25
CA ARG A 52 -23.74 -2.46 -12.55
C ARG A 52 -23.62 -3.98 -12.41
N LEU A 53 -23.14 -4.49 -11.29
CA LEU A 53 -23.03 -5.93 -11.00
C LEU A 53 -24.35 -6.57 -10.57
N GLY A 54 -25.26 -5.81 -9.96
CA GLY A 54 -26.57 -6.33 -9.50
C GLY A 54 -27.40 -7.07 -10.56
N PRO A 55 -27.51 -6.58 -11.82
CA PRO A 55 -28.14 -7.31 -12.92
C PRO A 55 -27.49 -8.66 -13.22
N PHE A 56 -26.16 -8.75 -13.12
CA PHE A 56 -25.42 -10.00 -13.37
C PHE A 56 -25.62 -11.01 -12.24
N GLU A 57 -25.62 -10.58 -10.98
CA GLU A 57 -25.98 -11.44 -9.84
C GLU A 57 -27.39 -12.04 -10.02
N LYS A 58 -28.34 -11.22 -10.49
CA LYS A 58 -29.68 -11.69 -10.78
C LYS A 58 -29.71 -12.69 -11.94
N GLN A 59 -28.97 -12.43 -13.03
CA GLN A 59 -28.85 -13.36 -14.15
C GLN A 59 -28.22 -14.70 -13.74
N VAL A 60 -27.20 -14.69 -12.88
CA VAL A 60 -26.58 -15.91 -12.34
C VAL A 60 -27.57 -16.68 -11.47
N SER A 61 -28.36 -16.00 -10.64
CA SER A 61 -29.42 -16.63 -9.84
C SER A 61 -30.53 -17.23 -10.71
N GLU A 62 -30.92 -16.56 -11.79
CA GLU A 62 -31.93 -17.04 -12.73
C GLU A 62 -31.42 -18.23 -13.55
N ALA A 63 -30.18 -18.17 -14.05
CA ALA A 63 -29.53 -19.28 -14.74
C ALA A 63 -29.38 -20.51 -13.83
N SER A 64 -28.98 -20.30 -12.56
CA SER A 64 -28.86 -21.39 -11.59
C SER A 64 -30.21 -22.08 -11.32
N ALA A 65 -31.29 -21.29 -11.19
CA ALA A 65 -32.63 -21.83 -11.02
C ALA A 65 -33.12 -22.61 -12.26
N GLU A 66 -32.77 -22.14 -13.46
CA GLU A 66 -33.13 -22.83 -14.70
C GLU A 66 -32.33 -24.12 -14.89
N ILE A 67 -31.04 -24.14 -14.52
CA ILE A 67 -30.22 -25.36 -14.50
C ILE A 67 -30.82 -26.40 -13.56
N GLU A 68 -31.24 -25.99 -12.36
CA GLU A 68 -31.88 -26.91 -11.40
C GLU A 68 -33.19 -27.48 -11.96
N ARG A 69 -33.97 -26.65 -12.66
CA ARG A 69 -35.21 -27.06 -13.32
C ARG A 69 -34.97 -28.04 -14.47
N LEU A 70 -33.99 -27.76 -15.33
CA LEU A 70 -33.60 -28.63 -16.44
C LEU A 70 -33.02 -29.95 -15.93
N THR A 71 -32.25 -29.92 -14.85
CA THR A 71 -31.71 -31.12 -14.20
C THR A 71 -32.85 -32.02 -13.69
N GLN A 72 -33.85 -31.43 -13.02
CA GLN A 72 -35.04 -32.17 -12.58
C GLN A 72 -35.85 -32.73 -13.76
N SER A 73 -35.99 -31.97 -14.84
CA SER A 73 -36.67 -32.44 -16.06
C SER A 73 -35.92 -33.59 -16.73
N ASN A 74 -34.60 -33.57 -16.76
CA ASN A 74 -33.78 -34.66 -17.31
C ASN A 74 -33.84 -35.91 -16.44
N GLU A 75 -33.87 -35.77 -15.12
CA GLU A 75 -34.09 -36.88 -14.20
C GLU A 75 -35.45 -37.56 -14.48
N GLN A 76 -36.50 -36.75 -14.70
CA GLN A 76 -37.84 -37.25 -15.06
C GLN A 76 -37.86 -37.93 -16.43
N LEU A 77 -37.26 -37.31 -17.46
CA LEU A 77 -37.16 -37.90 -18.80
C LEU A 77 -36.32 -39.18 -18.81
N SER A 78 -35.27 -39.28 -17.98
CA SER A 78 -34.47 -40.49 -17.81
C SER A 78 -35.27 -41.62 -17.11
N GLN A 79 -36.12 -41.26 -16.14
CA GLN A 79 -37.07 -42.19 -15.53
C GLN A 79 -38.19 -42.63 -16.49
N GLU A 80 -38.64 -41.76 -17.39
CA GLU A 80 -39.62 -42.09 -18.43
C GLU A 80 -39.00 -42.93 -19.57
N ALA A 81 -37.77 -42.62 -19.99
CA ALA A 81 -37.01 -43.38 -21.00
C ALA A 81 -36.65 -44.79 -20.52
N SER A 82 -36.44 -44.98 -19.22
CA SER A 82 -36.26 -46.31 -18.61
C SER A 82 -37.58 -47.09 -18.46
N GLN A 83 -38.74 -46.43 -18.60
CA GLN A 83 -40.07 -47.06 -18.61
C GLN A 83 -40.69 -47.22 -20.01
N GLY A 84 -40.19 -46.49 -21.03
CA GLY A 84 -40.58 -46.63 -22.43
C GLY A 84 -39.44 -46.17 -23.34
N GLY A 85 -38.89 -47.10 -24.13
CA GLY A 85 -37.67 -46.90 -24.90
C GLY A 85 -37.64 -45.58 -25.68
N ALA A 86 -36.80 -44.65 -25.22
CA ALA A 86 -36.54 -43.39 -25.91
C ALA A 86 -35.57 -43.61 -27.08
N ASP A 87 -35.83 -42.93 -28.20
CA ASP A 87 -34.97 -42.95 -29.39
C ASP A 87 -33.56 -42.48 -29.03
N GLN A 88 -32.54 -43.26 -29.45
CA GLN A 88 -31.10 -43.03 -29.19
C GLN A 88 -30.65 -41.58 -29.47
N GLN A 89 -31.26 -40.93 -30.46
CA GLN A 89 -31.00 -39.54 -30.83
C GLN A 89 -31.33 -38.54 -29.69
N THR A 90 -32.33 -38.85 -28.86
CA THR A 90 -32.69 -38.05 -27.69
C THR A 90 -31.64 -38.21 -26.59
N VAL A 91 -31.15 -39.44 -26.40
CA VAL A 91 -30.09 -39.74 -25.42
C VAL A 91 -28.78 -39.04 -25.81
N ASP A 92 -28.43 -39.04 -27.09
CA ASP A 92 -27.22 -38.38 -27.59
C ASP A 92 -27.32 -36.85 -27.42
N THR A 93 -28.48 -36.26 -27.74
CA THR A 93 -28.73 -34.81 -27.56
C THR A 93 -28.65 -34.39 -26.09
N LEU A 94 -29.25 -35.17 -25.19
CA LEU A 94 -29.20 -34.89 -23.75
C LEU A 94 -27.79 -35.07 -23.18
N THR A 95 -27.02 -36.03 -23.69
CA THR A 95 -25.63 -36.25 -23.28
C THR A 95 -24.75 -35.05 -23.65
N GLU A 96 -24.95 -34.51 -24.85
CA GLU A 96 -24.23 -33.33 -25.34
C GLU A 96 -24.62 -32.06 -24.55
N GLN A 97 -25.91 -31.90 -24.22
CA GLN A 97 -26.37 -30.81 -23.34
C GLN A 97 -25.80 -30.89 -21.93
N VAL A 98 -25.68 -32.10 -21.36
CA VAL A 98 -25.07 -32.30 -20.03
C VAL A 98 -23.57 -32.02 -20.05
N ALA A 99 -22.87 -32.35 -21.14
CA ALA A 99 -21.45 -32.01 -21.30
C ALA A 99 -21.25 -30.50 -21.38
N GLN A 100 -22.07 -29.80 -22.17
CA GLN A 100 -22.03 -28.34 -22.28
C GLN A 100 -22.32 -27.66 -20.93
N LEU A 101 -23.36 -28.11 -20.22
CA LEU A 101 -23.70 -27.57 -18.90
C LEU A 101 -22.59 -27.79 -17.86
N LYS A 102 -21.81 -28.87 -17.96
CA LYS A 102 -20.65 -29.08 -17.08
C LYS A 102 -19.54 -28.08 -17.35
N GLU A 103 -19.24 -27.84 -18.63
CA GLU A 103 -18.21 -26.88 -19.04
C GLU A 103 -18.60 -25.45 -18.62
N ASP A 104 -19.88 -25.08 -18.83
CA ASP A 104 -20.40 -23.78 -18.40
C ASP A 104 -20.30 -23.60 -16.88
N VAL A 105 -20.60 -24.66 -16.09
CA VAL A 105 -20.48 -24.62 -14.62
C VAL A 105 -19.02 -24.49 -14.19
N GLU A 106 -18.09 -25.18 -14.84
CA GLU A 106 -16.66 -25.11 -14.54
C GLU A 106 -16.13 -23.69 -14.78
N HIS A 107 -16.42 -23.10 -15.94
CA HIS A 107 -16.05 -21.71 -16.26
C HIS A 107 -16.65 -20.69 -15.31
N THR A 108 -17.92 -20.87 -14.95
CA THR A 108 -18.61 -19.95 -14.02
C THR A 108 -18.03 -20.08 -12.60
N SER A 109 -17.63 -21.28 -12.20
CA SER A 109 -16.98 -21.53 -10.91
C SER A 109 -15.58 -20.89 -10.84
N GLU A 110 -14.80 -20.96 -11.93
CA GLU A 110 -13.50 -20.31 -12.02
C GLU A 110 -13.62 -18.79 -11.87
N LYS A 111 -14.52 -18.17 -12.65
CA LYS A 111 -14.81 -16.73 -12.53
C LYS A 111 -15.28 -16.32 -11.13
N TYR A 112 -16.08 -17.16 -10.47
CA TYR A 112 -16.54 -16.88 -9.12
C TYR A 112 -15.40 -16.90 -8.10
N GLU A 113 -14.48 -17.87 -8.19
CA GLU A 113 -13.33 -17.92 -7.29
C GLU A 113 -12.32 -16.79 -7.54
N GLU A 114 -12.13 -16.37 -8.80
CA GLU A 114 -11.36 -15.16 -9.13
C GLU A 114 -11.97 -13.90 -8.51
N ALA A 115 -13.29 -13.68 -8.68
CA ALA A 115 -13.99 -12.55 -8.08
C ALA A 115 -13.93 -12.58 -6.55
N ARG A 116 -14.02 -13.78 -5.96
CA ARG A 116 -13.92 -13.98 -4.52
C ARG A 116 -12.51 -13.70 -3.99
N ALA A 117 -11.47 -14.08 -4.73
CA ALA A 117 -10.10 -13.73 -4.41
C ALA A 117 -9.89 -12.20 -4.48
N GLY A 118 -10.41 -11.56 -5.53
CA GLY A 118 -10.42 -10.09 -5.65
C GLY A 118 -11.08 -9.39 -4.47
N ARG A 119 -12.25 -9.87 -4.02
CA ARG A 119 -12.93 -9.33 -2.83
C ARG A 119 -12.08 -9.45 -1.56
N ARG A 120 -11.43 -10.60 -1.32
CA ARG A 120 -10.56 -10.78 -0.14
C ARG A 120 -9.40 -9.80 -0.13
N ASN A 121 -8.77 -9.58 -1.29
CA ASN A 121 -7.67 -8.63 -1.41
C ASN A 121 -8.15 -7.19 -1.12
N ALA A 122 -9.32 -6.82 -1.64
CA ALA A 122 -9.91 -5.51 -1.38
C ALA A 122 -10.26 -5.30 0.11
N GLU A 123 -10.78 -6.33 0.79
CA GLU A 123 -11.05 -6.28 2.24
C GLU A 123 -9.76 -6.11 3.05
N GLN A 124 -8.70 -6.84 2.70
CA GLN A 124 -7.39 -6.69 3.37
C GLN A 124 -6.81 -5.28 3.20
N LEU A 125 -6.96 -4.70 2.01
CA LEU A 125 -6.49 -3.35 1.71
C LEU A 125 -7.31 -2.29 2.47
N ALA A 126 -8.62 -2.48 2.58
CA ALA A 126 -9.49 -1.62 3.39
C ALA A 126 -9.13 -1.66 4.89
N ASP A 127 -8.83 -2.84 5.43
CA ASP A 127 -8.39 -2.98 6.82
C ASP A 127 -7.04 -2.30 7.08
N LEU A 128 -6.11 -2.41 6.13
CA LEU A 128 -4.81 -1.73 6.20
C LEU A 128 -4.97 -0.20 6.20
N LEU A 129 -5.76 0.34 5.26
CA LEU A 129 -6.04 1.77 5.17
C LEU A 129 -6.73 2.29 6.43
N LYS A 130 -7.67 1.53 6.99
CA LYS A 130 -8.31 1.87 8.27
C LYS A 130 -7.30 1.96 9.42
N GLY A 131 -6.35 1.02 9.48
CA GLY A 131 -5.26 1.04 10.45
C GLY A 131 -4.36 2.28 10.31
N GLN A 132 -4.04 2.68 9.08
CA GLN A 132 -3.27 3.91 8.82
C GLN A 132 -4.01 5.17 9.26
N VAL A 133 -5.33 5.27 8.98
CA VAL A 133 -6.16 6.41 9.40
C VAL A 133 -6.22 6.52 10.93
N GLU A 134 -6.35 5.41 11.64
CA GLU A 134 -6.33 5.41 13.11
C GLU A 134 -4.97 5.88 13.68
N GLN A 135 -3.86 5.47 13.08
CA GLN A 135 -2.53 5.94 13.49
C GLN A 135 -2.33 7.43 13.22
N LEU A 136 -2.77 7.93 12.06
CA LEU A 136 -2.69 9.34 11.71
C LEU A 136 -3.53 10.21 12.65
N ASN A 137 -4.75 9.78 12.98
CA ASN A 137 -5.60 10.47 13.96
C ASN A 137 -4.94 10.54 15.35
N LYS A 138 -4.29 9.45 15.78
CA LYS A 138 -3.58 9.42 17.06
C LYS A 138 -2.37 10.37 17.06
N ALA A 139 -1.61 10.43 15.96
CA ALA A 139 -0.51 11.36 15.80
C ALA A 139 -0.98 12.81 15.81
N GLN A 140 -2.06 13.12 15.08
CA GLN A 140 -2.66 14.46 15.05
C GLN A 140 -3.09 14.92 16.45
N ALA A 141 -3.78 14.07 17.21
CA ALA A 141 -4.16 14.39 18.59
C ALA A 141 -2.95 14.63 19.50
N GLY A 142 -1.84 13.90 19.29
CA GLY A 142 -0.57 14.11 19.98
C GLY A 142 0.05 15.48 19.66
N HIS A 143 0.08 15.87 18.39
CA HIS A 143 0.57 17.19 17.97
C HIS A 143 -0.29 18.33 18.51
N GLU A 144 -1.61 18.18 18.51
CA GLU A 144 -2.52 19.20 19.02
C GLU A 144 -2.33 19.42 20.53
N ALA A 145 -2.12 18.33 21.28
CA ALA A 145 -1.78 18.40 22.70
C ALA A 145 -0.41 19.06 22.96
N ALA A 146 0.62 18.70 22.18
CA ALA A 146 1.96 19.28 22.29
C ALA A 146 1.97 20.78 21.95
N LEU A 147 1.26 21.18 20.89
CA LEU A 147 1.12 22.58 20.49
C LEU A 147 0.41 23.39 21.58
N SER A 148 -0.66 22.84 22.16
CA SER A 148 -1.41 23.51 23.21
C SER A 148 -0.58 23.66 24.49
N ALA A 149 0.24 22.66 24.84
CA ALA A 149 1.18 22.74 25.96
C ALA A 149 2.27 23.79 25.73
N ALA A 150 2.86 23.84 24.52
CA ALA A 150 3.87 24.83 24.16
C ALA A 150 3.32 26.27 24.14
N GLN A 151 2.07 26.46 23.71
CA GLN A 151 1.40 27.76 23.75
C GLN A 151 1.16 28.23 25.18
N GLN A 152 0.78 27.31 26.08
CA GLN A 152 0.59 27.64 27.50
C GLN A 152 1.90 27.99 28.19
N SER A 153 2.97 27.21 27.98
CA SER A 153 4.29 27.50 28.58
C SER A 153 4.87 28.82 28.06
N GLY A 154 4.76 29.09 26.75
CA GLY A 154 5.17 30.36 26.16
C GLY A 154 4.43 31.56 26.74
N GLY A 155 3.09 31.46 26.91
CA GLY A 155 2.30 32.52 27.55
C GLY A 155 2.70 32.77 29.00
N THR A 156 2.95 31.71 29.78
CA THR A 156 3.40 31.87 31.18
C THR A 156 4.79 32.50 31.30
N ALA A 157 5.69 32.20 30.36
CA ALA A 157 7.02 32.80 30.33
C ALA A 157 6.96 34.30 29.97
N ASP A 158 6.13 34.67 28.98
CA ASP A 158 5.92 36.08 28.60
C ASP A 158 5.32 36.91 29.75
N ASP A 159 4.35 36.35 30.47
CA ASP A 159 3.74 36.99 31.63
C ASP A 159 4.77 37.22 32.76
N GLN A 160 5.63 36.22 33.04
CA GLN A 160 6.68 36.33 34.06
C GLN A 160 7.75 37.37 33.69
N VAL A 161 8.14 37.43 32.41
CA VAL A 161 9.09 38.44 31.94
C VAL A 161 8.48 39.84 32.08
N SER A 162 7.23 40.04 31.69
CA SER A 162 6.53 41.33 31.87
C SER A 162 6.45 41.76 33.33
N GLU A 163 6.17 40.84 34.25
CA GLU A 163 6.07 41.15 35.69
C GLU A 163 7.44 41.52 36.28
N LEU A 164 8.50 40.82 35.90
CA LEU A 164 9.88 41.14 36.31
C LEU A 164 10.36 42.47 35.71
N GLU A 165 10.04 42.77 34.45
CA GLU A 165 10.34 44.05 33.82
C GLU A 165 9.65 45.22 34.53
N ALA A 166 8.37 45.05 34.89
CA ALA A 166 7.64 46.05 35.67
C ALA A 166 8.27 46.27 37.06
N THR A 167 8.65 45.18 37.74
CA THR A 167 9.30 45.24 39.07
C THR A 167 10.67 45.95 38.99
N ILE A 168 11.47 45.66 37.97
CA ILE A 168 12.77 46.33 37.74
C ILE A 168 12.57 47.82 37.48
N ALA A 169 11.54 48.21 36.71
CA ALA A 169 11.23 49.61 36.45
C ALA A 169 10.87 50.37 37.75
N GLU A 170 9.99 49.81 38.58
CA GLU A 170 9.61 50.41 39.87
C GLU A 170 10.81 50.56 40.82
N LEU A 171 11.64 49.52 40.97
CA LEU A 171 12.83 49.56 41.83
C LEU A 171 13.87 50.58 41.31
N THR A 172 13.99 50.72 39.99
CA THR A 172 14.89 51.69 39.35
C THR A 172 14.42 53.12 39.61
N GLU A 173 13.12 53.39 39.48
CA GLU A 173 12.55 54.70 39.80
C GLU A 173 12.71 55.05 41.29
N GLU A 174 12.49 54.09 42.20
CA GLU A 174 12.68 54.33 43.64
C GLU A 174 14.16 54.64 43.97
N ARG A 175 15.10 53.89 43.38
CA ARG A 175 16.54 54.16 43.53
C ARG A 175 16.88 55.57 43.06
N ASP A 176 16.44 55.95 41.86
CA ASP A 176 16.77 57.25 41.27
C ASP A 176 16.19 58.40 42.12
N ALA A 177 14.97 58.23 42.64
CA ALA A 177 14.35 59.19 43.56
C ALA A 177 15.12 59.33 44.88
N LEU A 178 15.60 58.23 45.46
CA LEU A 178 16.42 58.26 46.69
C LEU A 178 17.82 58.83 46.45
N GLN A 179 18.40 58.58 45.28
CA GLN A 179 19.70 59.09 44.88
C GLN A 179 19.65 60.60 44.61
N ALA A 180 18.55 61.10 44.02
CA ALA A 180 18.26 62.52 43.90
C ALA A 180 18.06 63.18 45.27
N GLN A 181 17.30 62.55 46.18
CA GLN A 181 17.15 63.03 47.56
C GLN A 181 18.50 63.13 48.27
N LEU A 182 19.39 62.14 48.12
CA LEU A 182 20.73 62.16 48.69
C LEU A 182 21.58 63.31 48.14
N ALA A 183 21.45 63.64 46.85
CA ALA A 183 22.15 64.74 46.21
C ALA A 183 21.65 66.13 46.64
N GLU A 184 20.39 66.24 47.07
CA GLU A 184 19.78 67.49 47.56
C GLU A 184 20.05 67.79 49.04
N VAL A 185 20.57 66.83 49.82
CA VAL A 185 20.93 67.05 51.24
C VAL A 185 22.13 68.01 51.36
N PRO A 186 21.97 69.23 51.91
CA PRO A 186 23.07 70.20 52.00
C PRO A 186 24.12 69.82 53.05
N ALA A 187 25.39 69.79 52.65
CA ALA A 187 26.52 69.33 53.46
C ALA A 187 26.75 69.98 54.86
N PRO A 188 26.34 71.23 55.18
CA PRO A 188 26.58 71.80 56.51
C PRO A 188 25.45 71.60 57.53
N ALA A 189 24.34 70.92 57.19
CA ALA A 189 23.21 70.68 58.11
C ALA A 189 22.64 69.24 58.06
N ALA A 190 23.33 68.32 57.38
CA ALA A 190 22.91 66.94 57.24
C ALA A 190 23.05 66.19 58.58
N ASP A 191 21.99 65.51 59.01
CA ASP A 191 22.09 64.51 60.08
C ASP A 191 22.80 63.28 59.49
N ASP A 192 24.03 63.01 59.91
CA ASP A 192 24.88 61.94 59.39
C ASP A 192 24.15 60.58 59.42
N ALA A 193 23.26 60.38 60.40
CA ALA A 193 22.42 59.18 60.49
C ALA A 193 21.41 59.06 59.34
N GLN A 194 20.85 60.17 58.86
CA GLN A 194 19.90 60.20 57.76
C GLN A 194 20.60 59.97 56.41
N VAL A 195 21.80 60.56 56.22
CA VAL A 195 22.63 60.32 55.04
C VAL A 195 23.07 58.86 54.97
N GLN A 196 23.50 58.28 56.09
CA GLN A 196 23.88 56.87 56.16
C GLN A 196 22.68 55.95 55.85
N ASN A 197 21.50 56.24 56.40
CA ASN A 197 20.29 55.44 56.13
C ASN A 197 19.87 55.47 54.65
N LEU A 198 19.96 56.63 54.00
CA LEU A 198 19.69 56.76 52.56
C LEU A 198 20.73 56.01 51.71
N GLN A 199 22.01 56.07 52.09
CA GLN A 199 23.08 55.31 51.42
C GLN A 199 22.89 53.79 51.58
N ASP A 200 22.48 53.34 52.76
CA ASP A 200 22.21 51.93 53.02
C ASP A 200 20.98 51.45 52.21
N ARG A 201 19.91 52.25 52.11
CA ARG A 201 18.74 51.95 51.26
C ARG A 201 19.07 51.93 49.76
N VAL A 202 19.91 52.85 49.28
CA VAL A 202 20.35 52.83 47.88
C VAL A 202 21.12 51.55 47.57
N LYS A 203 22.03 51.11 48.46
CA LYS A 203 22.74 49.83 48.29
C LYS A 203 21.82 48.62 48.33
N GLU A 204 20.81 48.64 49.19
CA GLU A 204 19.83 47.55 49.29
C GLU A 204 18.94 47.46 48.04
N LEU A 205 18.57 48.61 47.45
CA LEU A 205 17.87 48.68 46.17
C LEU A 205 18.75 48.27 45.00
N GLU A 206 20.03 48.66 44.96
CA GLU A 206 21.00 48.20 43.96
C GLU A 206 21.11 46.66 43.99
N ALA A 207 21.22 46.07 45.18
CA ALA A 207 21.24 44.61 45.33
C ALA A 207 19.91 43.95 44.89
N SER A 208 18.76 44.55 45.20
CA SER A 208 17.46 44.03 44.72
C SER A 208 17.30 44.12 43.20
N VAL A 209 17.79 45.20 42.57
CA VAL A 209 17.79 45.35 41.11
C VAL A 209 18.72 44.33 40.46
N ASP A 210 19.89 44.07 41.04
CA ASP A 210 20.82 43.05 40.54
C ASP A 210 20.23 41.64 40.64
N GLU A 211 19.58 41.30 41.76
CA GLU A 211 18.92 40.00 41.95
C GLU A 211 17.73 39.83 41.00
N ALA A 212 16.92 40.88 40.80
CA ALA A 212 15.79 40.88 39.87
C ALA A 212 16.25 40.74 38.40
N ASN A 213 17.32 41.44 38.01
CA ASN A 213 17.93 41.29 36.69
C ASN A 213 18.45 39.87 36.46
N LYS A 214 19.10 39.29 37.47
CA LYS A 214 19.57 37.91 37.40
C LYS A 214 18.42 36.92 37.26
N SER A 215 17.35 37.09 38.03
CA SER A 215 16.15 36.23 37.92
C SER A 215 15.45 36.38 36.56
N ARG A 216 15.42 37.59 35.98
CA ARG A 216 14.93 37.83 34.62
C ARG A 216 15.80 37.10 33.59
N ASP A 217 17.12 37.20 33.71
CA ASP A 217 18.05 36.57 32.76
C ASP A 217 17.98 35.04 32.84
N GLU A 218 17.79 34.49 34.04
CA GLU A 218 17.55 33.05 34.25
C GLU A 218 16.20 32.61 33.65
N ALA A 219 15.13 33.40 33.79
CA ALA A 219 13.84 33.11 33.16
C ALA A 219 13.90 33.18 31.62
N LEU A 220 14.63 34.14 31.06
CA LEU A 220 14.89 34.27 29.62
C LEU A 220 15.73 33.10 29.08
N ALA A 221 16.72 32.67 29.84
CA ALA A 221 17.53 31.50 29.51
C ALA A 221 16.67 30.23 29.54
N ALA A 222 15.86 30.03 30.59
CA ALA A 222 14.95 28.90 30.74
C ALA A 222 13.95 28.80 29.58
N ALA A 223 13.30 29.92 29.21
CA ALA A 223 12.40 30.00 28.07
C ALA A 223 13.10 29.68 26.73
N SER A 224 14.38 30.04 26.59
CA SER A 224 15.18 29.69 25.41
C SER A 224 15.54 28.19 25.39
N THR A 225 15.86 27.58 26.53
CA THR A 225 16.18 26.15 26.62
C THR A 225 14.96 25.24 26.47
N GLU A 226 13.81 25.57 27.07
CA GLU A 226 12.58 24.76 26.92
C GLU A 226 12.04 24.80 25.48
N SER A 227 12.23 25.92 24.77
CA SER A 227 11.95 26.02 23.32
C SER A 227 12.90 25.17 22.48
N SER A 228 14.15 24.99 22.88
CA SER A 228 15.15 24.21 22.13
C SER A 228 15.01 22.71 22.36
N ASP A 229 14.90 22.25 23.61
CA ASP A 229 14.87 20.82 23.95
C ASP A 229 13.61 20.11 23.40
N SER A 230 12.46 20.79 23.43
CA SER A 230 11.21 20.25 22.88
C SER A 230 11.16 20.26 21.35
N SER A 231 11.90 21.16 20.69
CA SER A 231 12.03 21.20 19.24
C SER A 231 13.06 20.20 18.70
N GLU A 232 14.16 19.97 19.42
CA GLU A 232 15.23 19.05 19.01
C GLU A 232 14.89 17.57 19.24
N GLN A 233 13.98 17.22 20.17
CA GLN A 233 13.50 15.84 20.31
C GLN A 233 12.35 15.52 19.33
N GLY A 234 11.46 16.48 19.05
CA GLY A 234 10.34 16.28 18.14
C GLY A 234 10.75 16.28 16.65
N SER A 235 11.75 17.09 16.26
CA SER A 235 12.16 17.21 14.86
C SER A 235 12.80 15.94 14.24
N PRO A 236 13.68 15.17 14.92
CA PRO A 236 14.24 13.95 14.35
C PRO A 236 13.23 12.80 14.34
N GLU A 237 12.33 12.69 15.32
CA GLU A 237 11.24 11.69 15.29
C GLU A 237 10.23 12.00 14.19
N LEU A 238 9.89 13.27 13.99
CA LEU A 238 9.09 13.73 12.85
C LEU A 238 9.79 13.49 11.52
N GLN A 239 11.09 13.79 11.41
CA GLN A 239 11.84 13.54 10.18
C GLN A 239 11.91 12.05 9.87
N THR A 240 12.13 11.20 10.88
CA THR A 240 12.13 9.75 10.70
C THR A 240 10.75 9.25 10.26
N ARG A 241 9.67 9.80 10.83
CA ARG A 241 8.30 9.46 10.46
C ARG A 241 7.95 9.95 9.05
N VAL A 242 8.47 11.11 8.63
CA VAL A 242 8.34 11.64 7.27
C VAL A 242 9.09 10.76 6.28
N ASP A 243 10.34 10.41 6.56
CA ASP A 243 11.15 9.54 5.71
C ASP A 243 10.51 8.14 5.57
N GLU A 244 9.91 7.62 6.64
CA GLU A 244 9.20 6.33 6.63
C GLU A 244 7.86 6.39 5.87
N LEU A 245 7.11 7.49 6.01
CA LEU A 245 5.88 7.71 5.22
C LEU A 245 6.19 7.97 3.74
N GLU A 246 7.27 8.67 3.41
CA GLU A 246 7.75 8.81 2.04
C GLU A 246 8.16 7.46 1.45
N GLY A 247 8.79 6.59 2.23
CA GLY A 247 9.08 5.21 1.85
C GLY A 247 7.82 4.43 1.53
N GLN A 248 6.83 4.44 2.43
CA GLN A 248 5.54 3.76 2.24
C GLN A 248 4.76 4.30 1.04
N LEU A 249 4.79 5.61 0.80
CA LEU A 249 4.15 6.23 -0.36
C LEU A 249 4.84 5.81 -1.66
N LYS A 250 6.17 5.73 -1.66
CA LYS A 250 6.93 5.31 -2.84
C LYS A 250 6.68 3.85 -3.21
N ASP A 251 6.56 2.98 -2.21
CA ASP A 251 6.21 1.58 -2.40
C ASP A 251 4.75 1.44 -2.88
N ALA A 252 3.81 2.20 -2.30
CA ALA A 252 2.41 2.19 -2.74
C ALA A 252 2.20 2.74 -4.17
N VAL A 253 3.00 3.73 -4.58
CA VAL A 253 2.99 4.24 -5.97
C VAL A 253 3.52 3.20 -6.95
N VAL A 254 4.54 2.43 -6.55
CA VAL A 254 5.05 1.31 -7.35
C VAL A 254 3.99 0.21 -7.48
N ASP A 255 3.29 -0.12 -6.39
CA ASP A 255 2.18 -1.08 -6.41
C ASP A 255 1.02 -0.60 -7.29
N ALA A 256 0.71 0.71 -7.30
CA ALA A 256 -0.31 1.29 -8.17
C ALA A 256 0.07 1.24 -9.66
N ASP A 257 1.35 1.46 -9.99
CA ASP A 257 1.87 1.32 -11.35
C ASP A 257 1.84 -0.15 -11.83
N GLU A 258 2.15 -1.10 -10.95
CA GLU A 258 2.02 -2.53 -11.23
C GLU A 258 0.56 -2.95 -11.37
N PHE A 259 -0.32 -2.44 -10.52
CA PHE A 259 -1.77 -2.66 -10.63
C PHE A 259 -2.33 -2.13 -11.96
N ASN A 260 -1.91 -0.94 -12.40
CA ASN A 260 -2.31 -0.38 -13.69
C ASN A 260 -1.80 -1.20 -14.87
N LYS A 261 -0.58 -1.74 -14.79
CA LYS A 261 -0.05 -2.67 -15.82
C LYS A 261 -0.83 -3.99 -15.83
N LEU A 262 -1.17 -4.53 -14.66
CA LEU A 262 -1.94 -5.76 -14.53
C LEU A 262 -3.36 -5.58 -15.06
N LYS A 263 -3.99 -4.43 -14.80
CA LYS A 263 -5.28 -4.03 -15.34
C LYS A 263 -5.27 -3.94 -16.86
N ALA A 264 -4.24 -3.30 -17.44
CA ALA A 264 -4.08 -3.24 -18.89
C ALA A 264 -3.85 -4.63 -19.51
N ALA A 265 -3.10 -5.51 -18.83
CA ALA A 265 -2.91 -6.89 -19.28
C ALA A 265 -4.20 -7.72 -19.22
N MET A 266 -5.04 -7.52 -18.19
CA MET A 266 -6.37 -8.15 -18.09
C MET A 266 -7.31 -7.69 -19.19
N GLU A 267 -7.40 -6.38 -19.49
CA GLU A 267 -8.21 -5.87 -20.59
C GLU A 267 -7.78 -6.46 -21.95
N GLN A 268 -6.48 -6.64 -22.16
CA GLN A 268 -5.97 -7.29 -23.37
C GLN A 268 -6.33 -8.78 -23.44
N LEU A 269 -6.19 -9.51 -22.33
CA LEU A 269 -6.57 -10.92 -22.25
C LEU A 269 -8.08 -11.14 -22.47
N GLU A 270 -8.92 -10.24 -21.99
CA GLU A 270 -10.37 -10.27 -22.22
C GLU A 270 -10.70 -10.03 -23.70
N THR A 271 -10.00 -9.10 -24.34
CA THR A 271 -10.12 -8.86 -25.79
C THR A 271 -9.69 -10.08 -26.61
N ASP A 272 -8.54 -10.69 -26.27
CA ASP A 272 -8.03 -11.89 -26.95
C ASP A 272 -8.98 -13.09 -26.78
N LYS A 273 -9.63 -13.21 -25.61
CA LYS A 273 -10.65 -14.23 -25.33
C LYS A 273 -11.88 -14.05 -26.21
N ASP A 274 -12.42 -12.84 -26.32
CA ASP A 274 -13.58 -12.55 -27.18
C ASP A 274 -13.28 -12.87 -28.66
N ASP A 275 -12.07 -12.53 -29.13
CA ASP A 275 -11.63 -12.86 -30.49
C ASP A 275 -11.53 -14.37 -30.72
N LEU A 276 -10.99 -15.11 -29.74
CA LEU A 276 -10.93 -16.58 -29.79
C LEU A 276 -12.33 -17.22 -29.78
N GLU A 277 -13.26 -16.71 -28.97
CA GLU A 277 -14.63 -17.20 -28.89
C GLU A 277 -15.40 -16.95 -30.20
N HIS A 278 -15.20 -15.77 -30.80
CA HIS A 278 -15.70 -15.47 -32.15
C HIS A 278 -15.10 -16.39 -33.22
N ALA A 279 -13.79 -16.66 -33.17
CA ALA A 279 -13.13 -17.58 -34.10
C ALA A 279 -13.64 -19.03 -33.93
N ALA A 280 -13.85 -19.48 -32.69
CA ALA A 280 -14.40 -20.79 -32.37
C ALA A 280 -15.84 -20.93 -32.90
N SER A 281 -16.69 -19.94 -32.67
CA SER A 281 -18.07 -19.92 -33.19
C SER A 281 -18.12 -19.93 -34.72
N ALA A 282 -17.23 -19.18 -35.37
CA ALA A 282 -17.10 -19.16 -36.83
C ALA A 282 -16.67 -20.54 -37.37
N ASN A 283 -15.71 -21.20 -36.73
CA ASN A 283 -15.27 -22.55 -37.09
C ASN A 283 -16.37 -23.59 -36.87
N MET A 284 -17.12 -23.51 -35.77
CA MET A 284 -18.23 -24.42 -35.49
C MET A 284 -19.32 -24.32 -36.57
N LYS A 285 -19.66 -23.10 -37.01
CA LYS A 285 -20.57 -22.88 -38.15
C LYS A 285 -20.03 -23.50 -39.44
N ARG A 286 -18.72 -23.41 -39.68
CA ARG A 286 -18.05 -23.97 -40.85
C ARG A 286 -18.08 -25.51 -40.85
N ILE A 287 -17.81 -26.11 -39.69
CA ILE A 287 -17.92 -27.57 -39.48
C ILE A 287 -19.36 -28.04 -39.71
N LYS A 288 -20.34 -27.34 -39.13
CA LYS A 288 -21.76 -27.67 -39.32
C LYS A 288 -22.19 -27.61 -40.79
N LYS A 289 -21.67 -26.63 -41.54
CA LYS A 289 -21.89 -26.55 -42.99
C LYS A 289 -21.24 -27.71 -43.73
N LEU A 290 -19.98 -28.03 -43.44
CA LEU A 290 -19.26 -29.14 -44.05
C LEU A 290 -19.94 -30.50 -43.78
N LEU A 291 -20.48 -30.70 -42.58
CA LEU A 291 -21.25 -31.90 -42.24
C LEU A 291 -22.54 -32.00 -43.07
N SER A 292 -23.26 -30.88 -43.23
CA SER A 292 -24.45 -30.83 -44.10
C SER A 292 -24.10 -31.11 -45.56
N ASP A 293 -23.01 -30.53 -46.07
CA ASP A 293 -22.55 -30.73 -47.45
C ASP A 293 -22.11 -32.21 -47.65
N LEU A 294 -21.49 -32.83 -46.65
CA LEU A 294 -21.08 -34.23 -46.66
C LEU A 294 -22.28 -35.19 -46.67
N ASP A 295 -23.32 -34.90 -45.88
CA ASP A 295 -24.55 -35.69 -45.85
C ASP A 295 -25.31 -35.59 -47.18
N GLU A 296 -25.34 -34.41 -47.79
CA GLU A 296 -25.94 -34.21 -49.11
C GLU A 296 -25.16 -34.97 -50.18
N ALA A 297 -23.82 -34.89 -50.18
CA ALA A 297 -22.97 -35.66 -51.07
C ALA A 297 -23.13 -37.18 -50.88
N ARG A 298 -23.33 -37.66 -49.65
CA ARG A 298 -23.63 -39.07 -49.37
C ARG A 298 -24.99 -39.49 -49.92
N LYS A 299 -26.03 -38.65 -49.78
CA LYS A 299 -27.34 -38.91 -50.37
C LYS A 299 -27.27 -38.94 -51.89
N GLU A 300 -26.57 -38.00 -52.50
CA GLU A 300 -26.33 -37.95 -53.95
C GLU A 300 -25.56 -39.18 -54.46
N ALA A 301 -24.55 -39.64 -53.71
CA ALA A 301 -23.82 -40.87 -54.04
C ALA A 301 -24.71 -42.12 -53.92
N VAL A 302 -25.62 -42.17 -52.95
CA VAL A 302 -26.57 -43.27 -52.76
C VAL A 302 -27.68 -43.24 -53.82
N SER A 303 -28.17 -42.07 -54.22
CA SER A 303 -29.14 -41.93 -55.31
C SER A 303 -28.51 -42.21 -56.67
N ALA A 304 -27.27 -41.78 -56.90
CA ALA A 304 -26.49 -42.15 -58.10
C ALA A 304 -26.24 -43.66 -58.17
N LYS A 305 -26.04 -44.32 -57.02
CA LYS A 305 -25.93 -45.79 -56.92
C LYS A 305 -27.27 -46.52 -57.13
N ALA A 306 -28.40 -45.83 -56.99
CA ALA A 306 -29.75 -46.36 -57.27
C ALA A 306 -30.22 -46.14 -58.71
N GLU A 307 -29.73 -45.13 -59.43
CA GLU A 307 -30.11 -44.82 -60.83
C GLU A 307 -29.05 -45.18 -61.90
N GLY A 308 -27.80 -45.47 -61.51
CA GLY A 308 -26.66 -45.51 -62.42
C GLY A 308 -26.29 -46.86 -63.03
N ALA A 309 -27.22 -47.59 -63.65
CA ALA A 309 -26.85 -48.56 -64.67
C ALA A 309 -26.51 -47.82 -65.99
N ARG A 310 -25.33 -47.17 -66.10
CA ARG A 310 -24.68 -46.82 -67.39
C ARG A 310 -23.29 -46.18 -67.17
N LYS A 311 -22.29 -46.84 -67.75
CA LYS A 311 -20.85 -46.58 -67.71
C LYS A 311 -20.48 -45.21 -68.32
N GLN A 312 -20.35 -44.17 -67.49
CA GLN A 312 -19.43 -43.03 -67.73
C GLN A 312 -19.13 -42.25 -66.43
N ASP A 313 -20.01 -42.27 -65.43
CA ASP A 313 -19.87 -41.48 -64.19
C ASP A 313 -19.03 -42.12 -63.07
N ASP A 314 -18.77 -43.43 -63.13
CA ASP A 314 -17.91 -44.13 -62.14
C ASP A 314 -16.47 -43.56 -62.11
N SER A 315 -15.94 -43.10 -63.26
CA SER A 315 -14.56 -42.60 -63.33
C SER A 315 -14.36 -41.23 -62.67
N GLU A 316 -15.36 -40.35 -62.70
CA GLU A 316 -15.27 -39.03 -62.04
C GLU A 316 -15.62 -39.13 -60.55
N ALA A 317 -16.56 -40.00 -60.18
CA ALA A 317 -16.87 -40.29 -58.79
C ALA A 317 -15.69 -40.98 -58.08
N GLU A 318 -15.05 -41.97 -58.71
CA GLU A 318 -13.83 -42.60 -58.19
C GLU A 318 -12.68 -41.59 -58.06
N ALA A 319 -12.48 -40.71 -59.04
CA ALA A 319 -11.45 -39.68 -58.96
C ALA A 319 -11.70 -38.67 -57.81
N ARG A 320 -12.96 -38.30 -57.58
CA ARG A 320 -13.34 -37.42 -56.45
C ARG A 320 -13.19 -38.10 -55.10
N VAL A 321 -13.53 -39.39 -54.99
CA VAL A 321 -13.32 -40.17 -53.76
C VAL A 321 -11.83 -40.26 -53.45
N VAL A 322 -10.98 -40.56 -54.43
CA VAL A 322 -9.52 -40.61 -54.25
C VAL A 322 -8.94 -39.25 -53.84
N ALA A 323 -9.46 -38.15 -54.42
CA ALA A 323 -9.02 -36.80 -54.04
C ALA A 323 -9.42 -36.44 -52.60
N LEU A 324 -10.66 -36.73 -52.21
CA LEU A 324 -11.14 -36.49 -50.85
C LEU A 324 -10.43 -37.39 -49.82
N GLU A 325 -10.11 -38.63 -50.16
CA GLU A 325 -9.31 -39.52 -49.31
C GLU A 325 -7.87 -39.01 -49.12
N ALA A 326 -7.28 -38.41 -50.15
CA ALA A 326 -5.97 -37.77 -50.06
C ALA A 326 -6.02 -36.51 -49.18
N GLU A 327 -7.07 -35.71 -49.29
CA GLU A 327 -7.28 -34.50 -48.48
C GLU A 327 -7.53 -34.84 -47.01
N ILE A 328 -8.34 -35.86 -46.72
CA ILE A 328 -8.55 -36.38 -45.36
C ILE A 328 -7.23 -36.84 -44.74
N LYS A 329 -6.39 -37.56 -45.50
CA LYS A 329 -5.05 -37.98 -45.02
C LYS A 329 -4.13 -36.80 -44.75
N SER A 330 -4.19 -35.75 -45.57
CA SER A 330 -3.42 -34.53 -45.36
C SER A 330 -3.85 -33.81 -44.09
N LEU A 331 -5.16 -33.64 -43.88
CA LEU A 331 -5.72 -33.01 -42.69
C LEU A 331 -5.45 -33.81 -41.43
N GLN A 332 -5.51 -35.15 -41.49
CA GLN A 332 -5.12 -36.02 -40.37
C GLN A 332 -3.65 -35.85 -39.99
N ALA A 333 -2.75 -35.68 -40.96
CA ALA A 333 -1.34 -35.42 -40.69
C ALA A 333 -1.12 -34.02 -40.07
N GLU A 334 -1.90 -33.02 -40.49
CA GLU A 334 -1.85 -31.67 -39.94
C GLU A 334 -2.36 -31.62 -38.49
N VAL A 335 -3.47 -32.31 -38.19
CA VAL A 335 -3.98 -32.45 -36.81
C VAL A 335 -2.94 -33.13 -35.91
N ALA A 336 -2.32 -34.23 -36.36
CA ALA A 336 -1.27 -34.90 -35.58
C ALA A 336 -0.05 -33.99 -35.32
N SER A 337 0.31 -33.14 -36.29
CA SER A 337 1.36 -32.15 -36.12
C SER A 337 0.97 -31.07 -35.10
N LEU A 338 -0.27 -30.60 -35.12
CA LEU A 338 -0.79 -29.61 -34.18
C LEU A 338 -0.91 -30.18 -32.76
N GLU A 339 -1.37 -31.41 -32.58
CA GLU A 339 -1.39 -32.11 -31.30
C GLU A 339 0.02 -32.26 -30.70
N THR A 340 1.00 -32.58 -31.55
CA THR A 340 2.40 -32.67 -31.13
C THR A 340 2.93 -31.29 -30.69
N ARG A 341 2.58 -30.23 -31.42
CA ARG A 341 2.97 -28.85 -31.08
C ARG A 341 2.29 -28.39 -29.78
N LEU A 342 1.00 -28.67 -29.61
CA LEU A 342 0.25 -28.36 -28.39
C LEU A 342 0.88 -29.06 -27.17
N SER A 343 1.20 -30.35 -27.30
CA SER A 343 1.88 -31.12 -26.25
C SER A 343 3.27 -30.56 -25.93
N SER A 344 4.01 -30.08 -26.94
CA SER A 344 5.32 -29.45 -26.70
C SER A 344 5.22 -28.09 -26.03
N VAL A 345 4.17 -27.32 -26.31
CA VAL A 345 3.91 -26.02 -25.68
C VAL A 345 3.43 -26.19 -24.26
N SER A 346 2.54 -27.16 -23.97
CA SER A 346 2.11 -27.44 -22.61
C SER A 346 3.29 -27.91 -21.74
N ALA A 347 4.09 -28.86 -22.24
CA ALA A 347 5.28 -29.32 -21.53
C ALA A 347 6.33 -28.21 -21.32
N GLY A 348 6.44 -27.26 -22.25
CA GLY A 348 7.32 -26.09 -22.14
C GLY A 348 6.83 -25.05 -21.12
N ALA A 349 5.53 -24.78 -21.09
CA ALA A 349 4.91 -23.85 -20.14
C ALA A 349 4.93 -24.41 -18.72
N ASP A 350 4.63 -25.70 -18.55
CA ASP A 350 4.62 -26.37 -17.24
C ASP A 350 6.04 -26.45 -16.66
N SER A 351 7.04 -26.84 -17.46
CA SER A 351 8.42 -26.98 -16.97
C SER A 351 9.11 -25.64 -16.68
N ALA A 352 8.84 -24.60 -17.47
CA ALA A 352 9.40 -23.27 -17.24
C ALA A 352 8.74 -22.55 -16.05
N GLY A 353 7.42 -22.72 -15.87
CA GLY A 353 6.68 -22.20 -14.73
C GLY A 353 7.10 -22.86 -13.42
N ASP A 354 7.15 -24.20 -13.39
CA ASP A 354 7.47 -24.97 -12.19
C ASP A 354 8.94 -24.77 -11.74
N ALA A 355 9.87 -24.64 -12.69
CA ALA A 355 11.27 -24.35 -12.39
C ALA A 355 11.45 -22.95 -11.76
N LYS A 356 10.78 -21.92 -12.31
CA LYS A 356 10.81 -20.57 -11.74
C LYS A 356 10.14 -20.51 -10.38
N LEU A 357 8.99 -21.18 -10.21
CA LEU A 357 8.28 -21.23 -8.94
C LEU A 357 9.11 -21.91 -7.85
N THR A 358 9.85 -22.98 -8.22
CA THR A 358 10.77 -23.69 -7.33
C THR A 358 11.94 -22.80 -6.90
N GLU A 359 12.52 -22.05 -7.85
CA GLU A 359 13.64 -21.15 -7.58
C GLU A 359 13.24 -19.93 -6.72
N ILE A 360 12.06 -19.36 -6.97
CA ILE A 360 11.47 -18.31 -6.11
C ILE A 360 11.20 -18.87 -4.71
N SER A 361 10.62 -20.07 -4.60
CA SER A 361 10.34 -20.70 -3.30
C SER A 361 11.62 -20.96 -2.48
N ALA A 362 12.72 -21.34 -3.15
CA ALA A 362 14.02 -21.52 -2.49
C ALA A 362 14.57 -20.19 -1.94
N LEU A 363 14.54 -19.11 -2.73
CA LEU A 363 14.98 -17.79 -2.28
C LEU A 363 14.11 -17.23 -1.14
N VAL A 364 12.78 -17.41 -1.21
CA VAL A 364 11.88 -17.03 -0.11
C VAL A 364 12.23 -17.80 1.16
N GLY A 365 12.57 -19.09 1.04
CA GLY A 365 13.04 -19.91 2.16
C GLY A 365 14.34 -19.39 2.79
N GLU A 366 15.34 -19.06 1.97
CA GLU A 366 16.62 -18.49 2.43
C GLU A 366 16.44 -17.11 3.07
N LEU A 367 15.58 -16.26 2.50
CA LEU A 367 15.25 -14.95 3.06
C LEU A 367 14.61 -15.10 4.44
N ASN A 368 13.65 -16.00 4.59
CA ASN A 368 12.96 -16.24 5.85
C ASN A 368 13.90 -16.82 6.93
N GLY A 369 14.85 -17.67 6.53
CA GLY A 369 15.93 -18.15 7.39
C GLY A 369 16.84 -17.02 7.86
N THR A 370 17.24 -16.13 6.94
CA THR A 370 18.09 -14.96 7.24
C THR A 370 17.38 -13.97 8.16
N ILE A 371 16.09 -13.69 7.95
CA ILE A 371 15.26 -12.84 8.84
C ILE A 371 15.19 -13.44 10.25
N SER A 372 14.93 -14.75 10.36
CA SER A 372 14.85 -15.44 11.66
C SER A 372 16.17 -15.36 12.41
N SER A 373 17.27 -15.51 11.68
CA SER A 373 18.64 -15.43 12.18
C SER A 373 18.96 -13.99 12.62
N PHE A 374 18.65 -12.98 11.80
CA PHE A 374 18.81 -11.56 12.13
C PHE A 374 18.04 -11.18 13.40
N ARG A 375 16.80 -11.67 13.57
CA ARG A 375 16.00 -11.44 14.77
C ARG A 375 16.66 -12.01 16.03
N ASN A 376 17.31 -13.17 15.93
CA ASN A 376 18.02 -13.77 17.06
C ASN A 376 19.24 -12.93 17.45
N ASP A 377 20.02 -12.47 16.47
CA ASP A 377 21.18 -11.61 16.75
C ASP A 377 20.74 -10.24 17.31
N PHE A 378 19.63 -9.70 16.81
CA PHE A 378 19.06 -8.46 17.35
C PHE A 378 18.68 -8.61 18.83
N MET A 379 18.15 -9.76 19.24
CA MET A 379 17.91 -10.04 20.67
C MET A 379 19.23 -10.08 21.46
N GLN A 380 20.31 -10.64 20.90
CA GLN A 380 21.62 -10.63 21.55
C GLN A 380 22.20 -9.20 21.67
N VAL A 381 21.95 -8.33 20.69
CA VAL A 381 22.29 -6.89 20.80
C VAL A 381 21.55 -6.27 21.98
N VAL A 382 20.25 -6.55 22.13
CA VAL A 382 19.44 -6.03 23.24
C VAL A 382 19.98 -6.50 24.59
N ASP A 383 20.30 -7.79 24.72
CA ASP A 383 20.88 -8.36 25.94
C ASP A 383 22.26 -7.75 26.26
N ALA A 384 23.11 -7.56 25.24
CA ALA A 384 24.42 -6.93 25.40
C ALA A 384 24.32 -5.44 25.80
N VAL A 385 23.36 -4.69 25.25
CA VAL A 385 23.07 -3.30 25.68
C VAL A 385 22.70 -3.24 27.15
N GLU A 386 21.95 -4.23 27.65
CA GLU A 386 21.58 -4.30 29.05
C GLU A 386 22.80 -4.59 29.95
N GLN A 387 23.71 -5.47 29.49
CA GLN A 387 24.95 -5.79 30.19
C GLN A 387 25.94 -4.61 30.24
N VAL A 388 26.01 -3.79 29.19
CA VAL A 388 26.80 -2.53 29.14
C VAL A 388 26.33 -1.49 30.16
N LYS A 389 25.12 -1.62 30.71
CA LYS A 389 24.61 -0.72 31.77
C LYS A 389 24.98 -1.17 33.19
N SER A 390 25.72 -2.27 33.37
CA SER A 390 26.16 -2.73 34.68
C SER A 390 27.06 -1.70 35.39
N ASP A 391 27.00 -1.63 36.71
CA ASP A 391 27.92 -0.81 37.51
C ASP A 391 29.32 -1.46 37.60
N ASP A 392 29.41 -2.77 37.37
CA ASP A 392 30.67 -3.53 37.36
C ASP A 392 31.49 -3.20 36.09
N ALA A 393 32.78 -2.94 36.25
CA ALA A 393 33.65 -2.56 35.15
C ALA A 393 34.02 -3.73 34.24
N ASP A 394 34.12 -4.94 34.81
CA ASP A 394 34.44 -6.15 34.05
C ASP A 394 33.22 -6.61 33.23
N GLU A 395 32.01 -6.54 33.81
CA GLU A 395 30.76 -6.85 33.10
C GLU A 395 30.45 -5.84 31.98
N ARG A 396 30.80 -4.56 32.17
CA ARG A 396 30.66 -3.54 31.12
C ARG A 396 31.62 -3.75 29.95
N GLN A 397 32.86 -4.13 30.24
CA GLN A 397 33.87 -4.45 29.24
C GLN A 397 33.42 -5.66 28.40
N GLU A 398 32.95 -6.71 29.06
CA GLU A 398 32.39 -7.92 28.42
C GLU A 398 31.14 -7.59 27.60
N GLY A 399 30.23 -6.78 28.14
CA GLY A 399 29.04 -6.29 27.43
C GLY A 399 29.38 -5.48 26.18
N MET A 400 30.44 -4.66 26.20
CA MET A 400 30.89 -3.90 25.02
C MET A 400 31.45 -4.80 23.92
N GLU A 401 32.18 -5.85 24.28
CA GLU A 401 32.68 -6.84 23.30
C GLU A 401 31.53 -7.62 22.66
N LEU A 402 30.57 -8.09 23.46
CA LEU A 402 29.36 -8.78 22.97
C LEU A 402 28.49 -7.87 22.09
N LEU A 403 28.36 -6.59 22.46
CA LEU A 403 27.63 -5.60 21.68
C LEU A 403 28.27 -5.40 20.29
N GLN A 404 29.60 -5.27 20.25
CA GLN A 404 30.35 -5.08 19.02
C GLN A 404 30.19 -6.30 18.09
N GLU A 405 30.33 -7.52 18.63
CA GLU A 405 30.18 -8.76 17.87
C GLU A 405 28.74 -8.94 17.34
N ALA A 406 27.73 -8.64 18.16
CA ALA A 406 26.34 -8.75 17.77
C ALA A 406 25.94 -7.69 16.71
N LEU A 407 26.50 -6.48 16.79
CA LEU A 407 26.34 -5.43 15.77
C LEU A 407 26.97 -5.81 14.43
N ASP A 408 28.19 -6.36 14.45
CA ASP A 408 28.88 -6.82 13.24
C ASP A 408 28.10 -7.97 12.57
N THR A 409 27.56 -8.88 13.37
CA THR A 409 26.74 -10.01 12.89
C THR A 409 25.40 -9.52 12.30
N CYS A 410 24.71 -8.59 12.98
CA CYS A 410 23.49 -7.96 12.44
C CYS A 410 23.76 -7.21 11.13
N SER A 411 24.86 -6.47 11.04
CA SER A 411 25.26 -5.75 9.84
C SER A 411 25.50 -6.70 8.67
N GLY A 412 26.22 -7.81 8.90
CA GLY A 412 26.43 -8.86 7.91
C GLY A 412 25.11 -9.48 7.42
N ARG A 413 24.23 -9.89 8.35
CA ARG A 413 22.93 -10.47 7.99
C ARG A 413 22.01 -9.48 7.28
N SER A 414 22.06 -8.20 7.64
CA SER A 414 21.34 -7.14 6.91
C SER A 414 21.84 -7.00 5.47
N ALA A 415 23.13 -7.21 5.21
CA ALA A 415 23.67 -7.18 3.85
C ALA A 415 23.20 -8.37 3.03
N ASP A 416 23.22 -9.57 3.63
CA ASP A 416 22.73 -10.81 3.00
C ASP A 416 21.22 -10.72 2.68
N MET A 417 20.42 -10.18 3.60
CA MET A 417 18.99 -9.95 3.40
C MET A 417 18.71 -9.01 2.22
N LYS A 418 19.50 -7.93 2.08
CA LYS A 418 19.40 -7.01 0.94
C LYS A 418 19.79 -7.69 -0.37
N GLY A 419 20.75 -8.62 -0.35
CA GLY A 419 21.12 -9.46 -1.49
C GLY A 419 19.96 -10.34 -1.93
N LEU A 420 19.40 -11.12 -0.99
CA LEU A 420 18.28 -12.03 -1.26
C LEU A 420 17.02 -11.30 -1.74
N VAL A 421 16.71 -10.13 -1.18
CA VAL A 421 15.58 -9.29 -1.65
C VAL A 421 15.81 -8.77 -3.08
N ARG A 422 17.06 -8.45 -3.44
CA ARG A 422 17.41 -8.06 -4.81
C ARG A 422 17.25 -9.24 -5.77
N ASP A 423 17.76 -10.41 -5.39
CA ASP A 423 17.68 -11.61 -6.22
C ASP A 423 16.22 -12.06 -6.41
N LEU A 424 15.37 -11.92 -5.39
CA LEU A 424 13.92 -12.13 -5.50
C LEU A 424 13.26 -11.15 -6.46
N ARG A 425 13.60 -9.86 -6.37
CA ARG A 425 13.08 -8.82 -7.26
C ARG A 425 13.47 -9.06 -8.71
N ASP A 426 14.68 -9.51 -8.97
CA ASP A 426 15.16 -9.74 -10.34
C ASP A 426 14.53 -11.00 -11.00
N ARG A 427 13.83 -11.83 -10.22
CA ARG A 427 13.21 -13.10 -10.65
C ARG A 427 11.67 -13.04 -10.74
N LEU A 428 11.05 -12.05 -10.11
CA LEU A 428 9.64 -11.68 -10.26
C LEU A 428 9.49 -10.76 -11.47
#